data_AF-A0A182UEQ3-F1
#
_entry.id   AF-A0A182UEQ3-F1
#
_cell.length_a   1.000
_cell.length_b   1.000
_cell.length_c   1.000
_cell.angle_alpha   90.00
_cell.angle_beta   90.00
_cell.angle_gamma   90.00
#
_symmetry.space_group_name_H-M   'P 1'
#
loop_
_entity.id
_entity.type
_entity.pdbx_description
1 polymer ?
#
loop_
_entity_poly.entity_id
_entity_poly.type
_entity_poly.pdbx_seq_one_letter_code
_entity_poly.pdbx_strand_id
1 'polypeptide(L)'
;MKCYFQALLIGLFVSSGFGEISSSVVKCTKPKGATCVIKSLPAVDSELPDLSKRTTVRILEGSLSNLTVKLAEKLPVRMLWLEGLDIQSVYVAPHFEELRLRNNKLVTLETSASSSSYALKVLDVSKNLLNNATQLAPLHGLEELYLDENRFTELSMAVFEKMPRLRVLSAARNGLIKLAPPTSSLVLNDLTTLSLAHNHMTSVSMENWQLPSLQTLLLSDNSLTEVDGLDGFDRFFDLQKLELAGNRWSCGWLQHALEKVTIRQSLTDSDGTLLDKSTDGADCSIEKVHGICCSFTTDADDIDGDNGSVASTAPDTIKPVVDAFLPVLNRVREAIVQLDQRHEAARVAQSELLKKLNDTLQHRVEEYTKFLEEQEDESERAHVQAARVLQKVNKLEGAVKRMDSETETVRMKEQERKRLLHFMVDMKNKLLRQAIEADSLWVQANAEKIDYARR
;
A
#
# COMPACT_ATOMS: atom_id res chain seq x y z
N MET A 1 61.15 -2.77 -69.04
CA MET A 1 60.10 -2.83 -68.00
C MET A 1 58.89 -3.57 -68.58
N LYS A 2 58.53 -4.70 -67.95
CA LYS A 2 57.18 -5.32 -67.80
C LYS A 2 56.36 -5.52 -69.11
N CYS A 3 56.52 -6.64 -69.83
CA CYS A 3 55.77 -7.92 -69.76
C CYS A 3 54.24 -7.74 -69.76
N TYR A 4 53.52 -7.92 -70.90
CA TYR A 4 53.06 -9.18 -71.54
C TYR A 4 52.09 -9.99 -70.64
N PHE A 5 50.90 -10.50 -71.04
CA PHE A 5 50.37 -10.91 -72.35
C PHE A 5 48.81 -10.99 -72.27
N GLN A 6 48.12 -10.75 -73.38
CA GLN A 6 46.68 -11.05 -73.60
C GLN A 6 46.41 -12.56 -73.71
N ALA A 7 45.18 -13.01 -73.43
CA ALA A 7 44.28 -13.67 -74.40
C ALA A 7 43.40 -14.83 -73.84
N LEU A 8 42.10 -14.64 -74.06
CA LEU A 8 41.04 -15.57 -74.49
C LEU A 8 40.61 -16.81 -73.66
N LEU A 9 39.35 -16.71 -73.17
CA LEU A 9 38.15 -17.53 -73.49
C LEU A 9 38.21 -19.07 -73.37
N ILE A 10 37.29 -19.63 -72.57
CA ILE A 10 36.23 -20.61 -72.93
C ILE A 10 35.54 -21.16 -71.65
N GLY A 11 34.20 -21.27 -71.65
CA GLY A 11 33.50 -22.46 -71.12
C GLY A 11 32.80 -22.38 -69.75
N LEU A 12 31.47 -22.26 -69.82
CA LEU A 12 30.43 -22.58 -68.82
C LEU A 12 30.77 -23.70 -67.79
N PHE A 13 30.42 -23.48 -66.52
CA PHE A 13 29.79 -24.51 -65.66
C PHE A 13 28.94 -23.87 -64.54
N VAL A 14 27.69 -24.31 -64.47
CA VAL A 14 26.77 -24.15 -63.34
C VAL A 14 27.29 -24.98 -62.16
N SER A 15 27.34 -24.42 -60.94
CA SER A 15 26.93 -25.11 -59.70
C SER A 15 27.20 -24.27 -58.44
N SER A 16 26.13 -24.12 -57.66
CA SER A 16 26.09 -24.11 -56.19
C SER A 16 27.20 -23.38 -55.43
N GLY A 17 26.90 -22.14 -55.01
CA GLY A 17 27.43 -21.55 -53.79
C GLY A 17 26.30 -21.40 -52.77
N PHE A 18 25.89 -22.50 -52.14
CA PHE A 18 25.16 -22.45 -50.87
C PHE A 18 26.10 -21.82 -49.85
N GLY A 19 25.97 -20.52 -49.64
CA GLY A 19 26.59 -19.79 -48.54
C GLY A 19 25.66 -19.83 -47.33
N GLU A 20 25.81 -20.90 -46.54
CA GLU A 20 25.48 -21.04 -45.12
C GLU A 20 24.42 -20.08 -44.54
N ILE A 21 23.19 -20.60 -44.41
CA ILE A 21 22.33 -20.22 -43.30
C ILE A 21 23.07 -20.70 -42.04
N SER A 22 23.78 -19.79 -41.37
CA SER A 22 24.35 -20.03 -40.05
C SER A 22 23.20 -20.29 -39.07
N SER A 23 22.74 -21.54 -38.98
CA SER A 23 21.92 -22.01 -37.87
C SER A 23 22.79 -21.94 -36.63
N SER A 24 22.67 -20.86 -35.88
CA SER A 24 23.36 -20.71 -34.62
C SER A 24 22.78 -21.73 -33.65
N VAL A 25 23.48 -22.85 -33.49
CA VAL A 25 23.11 -23.90 -32.53
C VAL A 25 23.09 -23.27 -31.15
N VAL A 26 21.88 -23.11 -30.61
CA VAL A 26 21.66 -22.49 -29.31
C VAL A 26 22.17 -23.44 -28.23
N LYS A 27 23.16 -22.98 -27.43
CA LYS A 27 23.76 -23.79 -26.36
C LYS A 27 23.42 -23.22 -24.98
N CYS A 28 23.11 -24.11 -24.04
CA CYS A 28 23.04 -23.75 -22.63
C CYS A 28 24.46 -23.46 -22.10
N THR A 29 24.65 -22.34 -21.42
CA THR A 29 25.95 -21.99 -20.78
C THR A 29 26.43 -23.02 -19.75
N LYS A 30 25.52 -23.73 -19.07
CA LYS A 30 25.86 -24.83 -18.16
C LYS A 30 25.26 -26.15 -18.64
N PRO A 31 26.05 -27.11 -19.17
CA PRO A 31 25.50 -28.32 -19.77
C PRO A 31 24.88 -29.31 -18.77
N LYS A 32 25.21 -29.27 -17.47
CA LYS A 32 24.75 -30.25 -16.46
C LYS A 32 23.84 -29.68 -15.34
N GLY A 33 23.36 -28.44 -15.45
CA GLY A 33 22.52 -27.81 -14.42
C GLY A 33 21.00 -27.91 -14.68
N ALA A 34 20.18 -27.74 -13.65
CA ALA A 34 18.72 -27.65 -13.81
C ALA A 34 18.29 -26.42 -14.64
N THR A 35 19.10 -25.35 -14.61
CA THR A 35 18.88 -24.11 -15.37
C THR A 35 19.68 -24.12 -16.67
N CYS A 36 19.00 -23.91 -17.79
CA CYS A 36 19.61 -23.58 -19.07
C CYS A 36 19.52 -22.06 -19.28
N VAL A 37 20.66 -21.38 -19.40
CA VAL A 37 20.70 -19.98 -19.82
C VAL A 37 21.12 -19.92 -21.27
N ILE A 38 20.21 -19.41 -22.11
CA ILE A 38 20.38 -19.18 -23.53
C ILE A 38 20.82 -17.72 -23.71
N LYS A 39 21.95 -17.52 -24.38
CA LYS A 39 22.48 -16.17 -24.61
C LYS A 39 21.60 -15.39 -25.57
N SER A 40 21.35 -15.93 -26.76
CA SER A 40 20.51 -15.30 -27.76
C SER A 40 19.58 -16.33 -28.40
N LEU A 41 18.30 -16.01 -28.51
CA LEU A 41 17.34 -16.76 -29.32
C LEU A 41 16.97 -15.93 -30.57
N PRO A 42 17.57 -16.22 -31.75
CA PRO A 42 17.43 -15.37 -32.92
C PRO A 42 16.13 -15.56 -33.71
N ALA A 43 15.51 -16.75 -33.65
CA ALA A 43 14.26 -17.05 -34.36
C ALA A 43 13.39 -18.08 -33.62
N VAL A 44 12.07 -18.00 -33.83
CA VAL A 44 11.05 -18.92 -33.27
C VAL A 44 11.31 -20.38 -33.67
N ASP A 45 11.91 -20.60 -34.84
CA ASP A 45 12.21 -21.91 -35.41
C ASP A 45 13.64 -22.40 -35.15
N SER A 46 14.39 -21.72 -34.26
CA SER A 46 15.74 -22.16 -33.90
C SER A 46 15.70 -23.53 -33.23
N GLU A 47 16.63 -24.41 -33.58
CA GLU A 47 16.79 -25.69 -32.87
C GLU A 47 17.16 -25.42 -31.41
N LEU A 48 16.24 -25.76 -30.51
CA LEU A 48 16.44 -25.63 -29.08
C LEU A 48 17.47 -26.67 -28.59
N PRO A 49 18.29 -26.34 -27.59
CA PRO A 49 19.17 -27.32 -26.96
C PRO A 49 18.36 -28.45 -26.30
N ASP A 50 19.02 -29.54 -25.92
CA ASP A 50 18.38 -30.57 -25.08
C ASP A 50 17.93 -29.96 -23.73
N LEU A 51 16.61 -29.86 -23.58
CA LEU A 51 15.92 -29.34 -22.39
C LEU A 51 15.31 -30.46 -21.54
N SER A 52 15.40 -31.73 -21.91
CA SER A 52 14.67 -32.84 -21.25
C SER A 52 15.05 -33.02 -19.78
N LYS A 53 16.25 -32.58 -19.38
CA LYS A 53 16.73 -32.62 -17.98
C LYS A 53 16.72 -31.26 -17.29
N ARG A 54 16.10 -30.24 -17.91
CA ARG A 54 16.07 -28.86 -17.40
C ARG A 54 14.74 -28.59 -16.72
N THR A 55 14.79 -27.78 -15.67
CA THR A 55 13.59 -27.29 -14.97
C THR A 55 13.32 -25.83 -15.32
N THR A 56 14.39 -25.07 -15.60
CA THR A 56 14.35 -23.62 -15.85
C THR A 56 15.05 -23.27 -17.14
N VAL A 57 14.43 -22.41 -17.95
CA VAL A 57 15.08 -21.74 -19.08
C VAL A 57 15.06 -20.25 -18.85
N ARG A 58 16.22 -19.63 -19.04
CA ARG A 58 16.37 -18.17 -19.07
C ARG A 58 16.94 -17.75 -20.41
N ILE A 59 16.30 -16.79 -21.07
CA ILE A 59 16.80 -16.19 -22.30
C ILE A 59 17.28 -14.77 -21.96
N LEU A 60 18.54 -14.47 -22.28
CA LEU A 60 19.16 -13.18 -21.93
C LEU A 60 18.94 -12.13 -23.01
N GLU A 61 19.07 -12.52 -24.28
CA GLU A 61 18.96 -11.65 -25.43
C GLU A 61 18.17 -12.37 -26.53
N GLY A 62 17.60 -11.62 -27.47
CA GLY A 62 16.88 -12.18 -28.60
C GLY A 62 15.93 -11.18 -29.22
N SER A 63 15.48 -11.49 -30.42
CA SER A 63 14.47 -10.72 -31.16
C SER A 63 13.11 -11.42 -31.16
N LEU A 64 12.81 -12.19 -30.10
CA LEU A 64 11.56 -12.90 -30.00
C LEU A 64 10.45 -11.88 -29.77
N SER A 65 9.73 -11.52 -30.83
CA SER A 65 8.61 -10.58 -30.70
C SER A 65 7.48 -11.18 -29.86
N ASN A 66 7.16 -12.46 -30.04
CA ASN A 66 6.07 -13.15 -29.36
C ASN A 66 6.43 -14.60 -28.97
N LEU A 67 5.98 -15.06 -27.81
CA LEU A 67 6.03 -16.49 -27.45
C LEU A 67 4.79 -17.20 -28.00
N THR A 68 4.93 -17.79 -29.18
CA THR A 68 3.84 -18.52 -29.85
C THR A 68 3.49 -19.85 -29.15
N VAL A 69 2.27 -20.34 -29.38
CA VAL A 69 1.80 -21.66 -28.92
C VAL A 69 2.82 -22.77 -29.26
N LYS A 70 3.27 -22.82 -30.51
CA LYS A 70 4.23 -23.83 -31.00
C LYS A 70 5.54 -23.81 -30.22
N LEU A 71 6.04 -22.63 -29.85
CA LEU A 71 7.29 -22.52 -29.11
C LEU A 71 7.09 -22.84 -27.63
N ALA A 72 6.02 -22.35 -27.02
CA ALA A 72 5.70 -22.60 -25.62
C ALA A 72 5.48 -24.11 -25.32
N GLU A 73 4.77 -24.82 -26.20
CA GLU A 73 4.53 -26.27 -26.07
C GLU A 73 5.79 -27.11 -26.31
N LYS A 74 6.75 -26.60 -27.10
CA LYS A 74 8.04 -27.24 -27.33
C LYS A 74 9.03 -27.12 -26.16
N LEU A 75 8.75 -26.28 -25.17
CA LEU A 75 9.63 -26.05 -24.02
C LEU A 75 9.20 -26.96 -22.85
N PRO A 76 9.87 -28.11 -22.60
CA PRO A 76 9.47 -29.06 -21.56
C PRO A 76 9.96 -28.64 -20.16
N VAL A 77 9.85 -27.35 -19.83
CA VAL A 77 10.34 -26.76 -18.60
C VAL A 77 9.21 -26.22 -17.76
N ARG A 78 9.42 -26.13 -16.45
CA ARG A 78 8.42 -25.60 -15.52
C ARG A 78 8.57 -24.11 -15.31
N MET A 79 9.80 -23.61 -15.36
CA MET A 79 10.11 -22.21 -15.12
C MET A 79 10.68 -21.58 -16.39
N LEU A 80 10.12 -20.46 -16.82
CA LEU A 80 10.57 -19.74 -18.02
C LEU A 80 10.73 -18.25 -17.72
N TRP A 81 11.95 -17.76 -17.93
CA TRP A 81 12.33 -16.37 -17.67
C TRP A 81 12.76 -15.69 -18.97
N LEU A 82 11.97 -14.69 -19.39
CA LEU A 82 12.10 -13.92 -20.61
C LEU A 82 12.08 -12.44 -20.24
N GLU A 83 13.11 -11.94 -19.55
CA GLU A 83 13.16 -10.56 -19.06
C GLU A 83 13.92 -9.66 -20.04
N GLY A 84 13.37 -8.49 -20.40
CA GLY A 84 14.11 -7.53 -21.23
C GLY A 84 14.22 -7.87 -22.72
N LEU A 85 13.26 -8.60 -23.30
CA LEU A 85 13.32 -9.13 -24.67
C LEU A 85 12.36 -8.44 -25.65
N ASP A 86 11.72 -7.33 -25.25
CA ASP A 86 10.75 -6.60 -26.06
C ASP A 86 9.55 -7.43 -26.54
N ILE A 87 9.21 -8.50 -25.81
CA ILE A 87 8.10 -9.39 -26.16
C ILE A 87 6.76 -8.64 -26.04
N GLN A 88 5.88 -8.79 -27.03
CA GLN A 88 4.58 -8.11 -27.11
C GLN A 88 3.39 -9.00 -26.76
N SER A 89 3.45 -10.30 -27.08
CA SER A 89 2.46 -11.28 -26.65
C SER A 89 3.09 -12.60 -26.20
N VAL A 90 2.46 -13.24 -25.23
CA VAL A 90 2.90 -14.53 -24.69
C VAL A 90 1.74 -15.50 -24.57
N TYR A 91 1.88 -16.68 -25.15
CA TYR A 91 1.04 -17.83 -24.83
C TYR A 91 1.55 -18.52 -23.56
N VAL A 92 0.70 -18.59 -22.54
CA VAL A 92 0.96 -19.30 -21.29
C VAL A 92 0.61 -20.76 -21.49
N ALA A 93 1.62 -21.64 -21.50
CA ALA A 93 1.39 -23.07 -21.58
C ALA A 93 0.92 -23.64 -20.22
N PRO A 94 0.03 -24.65 -20.19
CA PRO A 94 -0.55 -25.18 -18.95
C PRO A 94 0.44 -25.76 -17.94
N HIS A 95 1.61 -26.21 -18.42
CA HIS A 95 2.63 -26.87 -17.60
C HIS A 95 3.63 -25.93 -16.94
N PHE A 96 3.60 -24.63 -17.26
CA PHE A 96 4.47 -23.65 -16.58
C PHE A 96 4.01 -23.46 -15.13
N GLU A 97 4.96 -23.54 -14.19
CA GLU A 97 4.78 -23.25 -12.77
C GLU A 97 5.25 -21.83 -12.42
N GLU A 98 6.24 -21.29 -13.16
CA GLU A 98 6.76 -19.94 -12.96
C GLU A 98 7.06 -19.26 -14.30
N LEU A 99 6.55 -18.05 -14.48
CA LEU A 99 6.76 -17.23 -15.67
C LEU A 99 7.23 -15.84 -15.26
N ARG A 100 8.45 -15.47 -15.65
CA ARG A 100 9.00 -14.12 -15.44
C ARG A 100 9.17 -13.42 -16.77
N LEU A 101 8.40 -12.36 -16.96
CA LEU A 101 8.29 -11.57 -18.19
C LEU A 101 8.54 -10.08 -17.90
N ARG A 102 9.29 -9.79 -16.85
CA ARG A 102 9.58 -8.42 -16.42
C ARG A 102 10.28 -7.62 -17.53
N ASN A 103 9.94 -6.33 -17.62
CA ASN A 103 10.59 -5.37 -18.52
C ASN A 103 10.48 -5.80 -20.00
N ASN A 104 9.25 -6.03 -20.47
CA ASN A 104 8.95 -6.28 -21.89
C ASN A 104 7.94 -5.25 -22.41
N LYS A 105 7.36 -5.50 -23.58
CA LYS A 105 6.33 -4.67 -24.22
C LYS A 105 4.99 -5.40 -24.26
N LEU A 106 4.75 -6.25 -23.26
CA LEU A 106 3.63 -7.18 -23.26
C LEU A 106 2.31 -6.41 -23.19
N VAL A 107 1.43 -6.64 -24.16
CA VAL A 107 0.06 -6.09 -24.19
C VAL A 107 -0.97 -7.17 -23.87
N THR A 108 -0.69 -8.42 -24.27
CA THR A 108 -1.62 -9.54 -24.12
C THR A 108 -0.94 -10.82 -23.61
N LEU A 109 -1.65 -11.51 -22.73
CA LEU A 109 -1.39 -12.88 -22.31
C LEU A 109 -2.47 -13.78 -22.91
N GLU A 110 -2.05 -14.77 -23.67
CA GLU A 110 -2.94 -15.74 -24.28
C GLU A 110 -2.93 -17.04 -23.48
N THR A 111 -4.12 -17.52 -23.15
CA THR A 111 -4.34 -18.82 -22.51
C THR A 111 -5.21 -19.68 -23.43
N SER A 112 -4.91 -20.96 -23.55
CA SER A 112 -5.78 -21.88 -24.28
C SER A 112 -7.12 -22.08 -23.57
N ALA A 113 -8.20 -21.89 -24.31
CA ALA A 113 -9.58 -22.11 -23.85
C ALA A 113 -9.91 -23.60 -23.61
N SER A 114 -9.13 -24.53 -24.17
CA SER A 114 -9.34 -25.98 -24.00
C SER A 114 -8.62 -26.55 -22.77
N SER A 115 -7.76 -25.77 -22.12
CA SER A 115 -7.01 -26.22 -20.95
C SER A 115 -7.88 -26.14 -19.70
N SER A 116 -8.05 -27.26 -19.01
CA SER A 116 -8.88 -27.35 -17.81
C SER A 116 -8.20 -26.80 -16.54
N SER A 117 -6.86 -26.67 -16.55
CA SER A 117 -6.10 -26.12 -15.43
C SER A 117 -4.71 -25.63 -15.86
N TYR A 118 -4.20 -24.63 -15.16
CA TYR A 118 -2.84 -24.12 -15.29
C TYR A 118 -2.06 -24.41 -14.00
N ALA A 119 -0.83 -24.91 -14.12
CA ALA A 119 0.05 -25.17 -12.98
C ALA A 119 0.76 -23.91 -12.45
N LEU A 120 0.48 -22.74 -13.05
CA LEU A 120 1.20 -21.50 -12.81
C LEU A 120 0.96 -20.99 -11.40
N LYS A 121 2.05 -20.81 -10.66
CA LYS A 121 2.07 -20.31 -9.28
C LYS A 121 2.65 -18.90 -9.20
N VAL A 122 3.68 -18.61 -9.98
CA VAL A 122 4.37 -17.31 -9.96
C VAL A 122 4.30 -16.67 -11.34
N LEU A 123 3.73 -15.47 -11.41
CA LEU A 123 3.68 -14.66 -12.61
C LEU A 123 4.21 -13.25 -12.32
N ASP A 124 5.37 -12.94 -12.87
CA ASP A 124 5.93 -11.59 -12.87
C ASP A 124 5.81 -10.99 -14.27
N VAL A 125 4.89 -10.04 -14.43
CA VAL A 125 4.68 -9.26 -15.65
C VAL A 125 4.91 -7.77 -15.38
N SER A 126 5.73 -7.44 -14.38
CA SER A 126 6.04 -6.05 -14.06
C SER A 126 6.77 -5.33 -15.19
N LYS A 127 6.62 -4.01 -15.30
CA LYS A 127 7.23 -3.18 -16.37
C LYS A 127 6.82 -3.63 -17.76
N ASN A 128 5.52 -3.65 -18.02
CA ASN A 128 4.92 -4.03 -19.30
C ASN A 128 3.83 -3.02 -19.71
N LEU A 129 3.01 -3.38 -20.69
CA LEU A 129 1.96 -2.53 -21.26
C LEU A 129 0.56 -3.12 -21.05
N LEU A 130 0.39 -4.02 -20.08
CA LEU A 130 -0.90 -4.63 -19.77
C LEU A 130 -1.87 -3.59 -19.23
N ASN A 131 -3.14 -3.67 -19.66
CA ASN A 131 -4.21 -2.79 -19.21
C ASN A 131 -5.50 -3.54 -18.84
N ASN A 132 -5.50 -4.88 -18.97
CA ASN A 132 -6.67 -5.71 -18.71
C ASN A 132 -6.28 -6.98 -17.94
N ALA A 133 -6.92 -7.21 -16.79
CA ALA A 133 -6.63 -8.34 -15.92
C ALA A 133 -7.50 -9.57 -16.23
N THR A 134 -8.54 -9.46 -17.06
CA THR A 134 -9.44 -10.60 -17.36
C THR A 134 -8.72 -11.77 -18.02
N GLN A 135 -7.63 -11.50 -18.73
CA GLN A 135 -6.73 -12.52 -19.31
C GLN A 135 -6.06 -13.43 -18.25
N LEU A 136 -6.05 -13.01 -16.98
CA LEU A 136 -5.50 -13.80 -15.87
C LEU A 136 -6.53 -14.75 -15.26
N ALA A 137 -7.83 -14.59 -15.57
CA ALA A 137 -8.91 -15.34 -14.95
C ALA A 137 -8.77 -16.88 -15.02
N PRO A 138 -8.16 -17.49 -16.06
CA PRO A 138 -7.92 -18.94 -16.09
C PRO A 138 -6.84 -19.46 -15.13
N LEU A 139 -6.02 -18.56 -14.56
CA LEU A 139 -4.82 -18.91 -13.79
C LEU A 139 -5.14 -19.11 -12.30
N HIS A 140 -6.02 -20.06 -12.00
CA HIS A 140 -6.56 -20.31 -10.64
C HIS A 140 -5.52 -20.71 -9.58
N GLY A 141 -4.39 -21.24 -10.02
CA GLY A 141 -3.32 -21.75 -9.16
C GLY A 141 -2.31 -20.70 -8.69
N LEU A 142 -2.48 -19.43 -9.07
CA LEU A 142 -1.53 -18.36 -8.74
C LEU A 142 -1.37 -18.16 -7.24
N GLU A 143 -0.11 -18.08 -6.83
CA GLU A 143 0.35 -17.79 -5.47
C GLU A 143 1.03 -16.41 -5.42
N GLU A 144 1.77 -16.00 -6.45
CA GLU A 144 2.41 -14.69 -6.53
C GLU A 144 2.16 -14.02 -7.87
N LEU A 145 1.63 -12.79 -7.82
CA LEU A 145 1.28 -12.00 -9.00
C LEU A 145 1.82 -10.57 -8.89
N TYR A 146 2.71 -10.21 -9.81
CA TYR A 146 3.32 -8.89 -9.91
C TYR A 146 2.89 -8.21 -11.22
N LEU A 147 2.04 -7.18 -11.08
CA LEU A 147 1.46 -6.33 -12.14
C LEU A 147 2.05 -4.92 -12.12
N ASP A 148 3.13 -4.68 -11.38
CA ASP A 148 3.70 -3.36 -11.16
C ASP A 148 4.15 -2.69 -12.47
N GLU A 149 4.09 -1.36 -12.54
CA GLU A 149 4.57 -0.60 -13.70
C GLU A 149 3.95 -1.07 -15.04
N ASN A 150 2.62 -1.23 -15.06
CA ASN A 150 1.82 -1.52 -16.25
C ASN A 150 0.93 -0.30 -16.59
N ARG A 151 -0.16 -0.51 -17.34
CA ARG A 151 -1.09 0.53 -17.80
C ARG A 151 -2.53 0.31 -17.33
N PHE A 152 -2.70 -0.30 -16.16
CA PHE A 152 -4.03 -0.49 -15.59
C PHE A 152 -4.59 0.85 -15.10
N THR A 153 -5.77 1.23 -15.57
CA THR A 153 -6.55 2.39 -15.08
C THR A 153 -7.67 1.98 -14.13
N GLU A 154 -8.15 0.75 -14.30
CA GLU A 154 -9.14 0.09 -13.44
C GLU A 154 -8.72 -1.38 -13.27
N LEU A 155 -8.91 -1.92 -12.08
CA LEU A 155 -8.65 -3.33 -11.78
C LEU A 155 -9.89 -3.97 -11.18
N SER A 156 -10.42 -4.99 -11.85
CA SER A 156 -11.58 -5.74 -11.36
C SER A 156 -11.16 -6.81 -10.37
N MET A 157 -11.63 -6.67 -9.12
CA MET A 157 -11.31 -7.61 -8.06
C MET A 157 -11.98 -8.97 -8.24
N ALA A 158 -13.03 -9.06 -9.08
CA ALA A 158 -13.69 -10.31 -9.43
C ALA A 158 -12.76 -11.34 -10.10
N VAL A 159 -11.67 -10.89 -10.75
CA VAL A 159 -10.66 -11.80 -11.33
C VAL A 159 -9.96 -12.60 -10.24
N PHE A 160 -9.68 -11.98 -9.09
CA PHE A 160 -8.91 -12.58 -8.01
C PHE A 160 -9.75 -13.49 -7.10
N GLU A 161 -11.08 -13.41 -7.14
CA GLU A 161 -11.97 -14.37 -6.45
C GLU A 161 -11.68 -15.82 -6.84
N LYS A 162 -11.20 -16.03 -8.08
CA LYS A 162 -10.86 -17.35 -8.61
C LYS A 162 -9.42 -17.79 -8.32
N MET A 163 -8.70 -17.06 -7.47
CA MET A 163 -7.29 -17.31 -7.12
C MET A 163 -7.13 -17.48 -5.60
N PRO A 164 -7.72 -18.53 -5.00
CA PRO A 164 -7.80 -18.66 -3.54
C PRO A 164 -6.44 -18.87 -2.84
N ARG A 165 -5.39 -19.22 -3.60
CA ARG A 165 -4.03 -19.46 -3.11
C ARG A 165 -3.12 -18.24 -3.19
N LEU A 166 -3.65 -17.08 -3.60
CA LEU A 166 -2.85 -15.89 -3.82
C LEU A 166 -2.26 -15.40 -2.50
N ARG A 167 -0.94 -15.31 -2.44
CA ARG A 167 -0.12 -14.87 -1.30
C ARG A 167 0.42 -13.47 -1.48
N VAL A 168 0.73 -13.10 -2.73
CA VAL A 168 1.25 -11.77 -3.09
C VAL A 168 0.47 -11.24 -4.28
N LEU A 169 -0.08 -10.04 -4.13
CA LEU A 169 -0.68 -9.25 -5.20
C LEU A 169 -0.09 -7.84 -5.19
N SER A 170 0.68 -7.51 -6.21
CA SER A 170 1.24 -6.17 -6.39
C SER A 170 0.77 -5.56 -7.70
N ALA A 171 0.15 -4.39 -7.65
CA ALA A 171 -0.26 -3.59 -8.80
C ALA A 171 0.20 -2.13 -8.64
N ALA A 172 1.36 -1.92 -8.02
CA ALA A 172 1.90 -0.59 -7.76
C ALA A 172 2.37 0.10 -9.05
N ARG A 173 2.50 1.43 -9.02
CA ARG A 173 3.02 2.22 -10.15
C ARG A 173 2.25 1.99 -11.45
N ASN A 174 0.93 1.83 -11.35
CA ASN A 174 0.01 1.84 -12.48
C ASN A 174 -0.65 3.22 -12.57
N GLY A 175 -1.70 3.34 -13.39
CA GLY A 175 -2.54 4.53 -13.46
C GLY A 175 -3.91 4.29 -12.83
N LEU A 176 -4.01 3.44 -11.80
CA LEU A 176 -5.30 3.04 -11.22
C LEU A 176 -6.01 4.23 -10.60
N ILE A 177 -7.27 4.46 -10.98
CA ILE A 177 -8.13 5.52 -10.42
C ILE A 177 -9.14 4.92 -9.43
N LYS A 178 -9.54 3.67 -9.66
CA LYS A 178 -10.49 2.93 -8.80
C LYS A 178 -10.31 1.42 -8.97
N LEU A 179 -10.83 0.66 -8.00
CA LEU A 179 -11.00 -0.78 -8.10
C LEU A 179 -12.47 -1.09 -8.39
N ALA A 180 -12.72 -1.96 -9.37
CA ALA A 180 -14.06 -2.51 -9.55
C ALA A 180 -14.31 -3.58 -8.48
N PRO A 181 -15.46 -3.54 -7.78
CA PRO A 181 -15.73 -4.41 -6.65
C PRO A 181 -15.76 -5.89 -7.05
N PRO A 182 -15.57 -6.81 -6.09
CA PRO A 182 -15.87 -8.23 -6.28
C PRO A 182 -17.34 -8.44 -6.67
N THR A 183 -17.63 -9.58 -7.30
CA THR A 183 -19.01 -10.00 -7.62
C THR A 183 -19.80 -10.32 -6.36
N SER A 184 -19.11 -10.81 -5.32
CA SER A 184 -19.73 -11.09 -4.01
C SER A 184 -18.80 -10.66 -2.88
N SER A 185 -18.03 -11.59 -2.31
CA SER A 185 -16.99 -11.31 -1.32
C SER A 185 -15.64 -11.77 -1.85
N LEU A 186 -14.61 -10.95 -1.62
CA LEU A 186 -13.24 -11.31 -1.93
C LEU A 186 -12.62 -11.97 -0.69
N VAL A 187 -12.49 -13.30 -0.72
CA VAL A 187 -11.89 -14.08 0.36
C VAL A 187 -10.55 -14.64 -0.11
N LEU A 188 -9.45 -14.09 0.40
CA LEU A 188 -8.09 -14.55 0.10
C LEU A 188 -7.39 -14.87 1.42
N ASN A 189 -7.52 -16.13 1.85
CA ASN A 189 -7.04 -16.57 3.16
C ASN A 189 -5.52 -16.55 3.27
N ASP A 190 -4.81 -16.77 2.16
CA ASP A 190 -3.35 -16.88 2.14
C ASP A 190 -2.65 -15.56 1.76
N LEU A 191 -3.41 -14.49 1.46
CA LEU A 191 -2.85 -13.23 0.98
C LEU A 191 -2.09 -12.53 2.10
N THR A 192 -0.77 -12.45 1.95
CA THR A 192 0.15 -11.82 2.91
C THR A 192 0.53 -10.40 2.50
N THR A 193 0.59 -10.12 1.20
CA THR A 193 1.03 -8.83 0.67
C THR A 193 0.06 -8.32 -0.37
N LEU A 194 -0.47 -7.12 -0.12
CA LEU A 194 -1.23 -6.34 -1.09
C LEU A 194 -0.57 -4.98 -1.30
N SER A 195 -0.24 -4.65 -2.54
CA SER A 195 0.34 -3.37 -2.90
C SER A 195 -0.45 -2.70 -4.03
N LEU A 196 -0.96 -1.50 -3.73
CA LEU A 196 -1.61 -0.59 -4.67
C LEU A 196 -0.92 0.79 -4.66
N ALA A 197 0.30 0.86 -4.13
CA ALA A 197 1.05 2.10 -3.95
C ALA A 197 1.40 2.78 -5.28
N HIS A 198 1.65 4.10 -5.24
CA HIS A 198 2.02 4.90 -6.41
C HIS A 198 1.00 4.78 -7.56
N ASN A 199 -0.27 4.99 -7.27
CA ASN A 199 -1.35 5.03 -8.25
C ASN A 199 -2.05 6.41 -8.18
N HIS A 200 -3.25 6.53 -8.77
CA HIS A 200 -4.05 7.76 -8.78
C HIS A 200 -5.42 7.54 -8.15
N MET A 201 -5.52 6.62 -7.18
CA MET A 201 -6.80 6.24 -6.61
C MET A 201 -7.34 7.36 -5.71
N THR A 202 -8.60 7.73 -5.90
CA THR A 202 -9.31 8.69 -5.05
C THR A 202 -10.18 8.01 -4.00
N SER A 203 -10.64 6.79 -4.28
CA SER A 203 -11.35 5.95 -3.33
C SER A 203 -10.98 4.48 -3.49
N VAL A 204 -11.09 3.74 -2.40
CA VAL A 204 -10.97 2.28 -2.39
C VAL A 204 -11.97 1.71 -1.39
N SER A 205 -12.78 0.75 -1.84
CA SER A 205 -13.75 0.07 -0.97
C SER A 205 -13.27 -1.34 -0.65
N MET A 206 -13.15 -1.64 0.65
CA MET A 206 -12.74 -2.95 1.16
C MET A 206 -13.81 -3.58 2.07
N GLU A 207 -15.06 -3.12 2.00
CA GLU A 207 -16.18 -3.62 2.82
C GLU A 207 -16.28 -5.15 2.77
N ASN A 208 -16.29 -5.71 1.55
CA ASN A 208 -16.51 -7.14 1.28
C ASN A 208 -15.22 -7.97 1.17
N TRP A 209 -14.09 -7.48 1.71
CA TRP A 209 -12.80 -8.16 1.63
C TRP A 209 -12.48 -8.90 2.93
N GLN A 210 -12.06 -10.15 2.82
CA GLN A 210 -11.63 -10.99 3.93
C GLN A 210 -10.20 -11.47 3.66
N LEU A 211 -9.24 -10.81 4.32
CA LEU A 211 -7.80 -11.03 4.15
C LEU A 211 -7.15 -11.34 5.51
N PRO A 212 -7.48 -12.47 6.16
CA PRO A 212 -7.09 -12.73 7.55
C PRO A 212 -5.58 -12.80 7.77
N SER A 213 -4.81 -13.27 6.77
CA SER A 213 -3.36 -13.42 6.84
C SER A 213 -2.58 -12.21 6.30
N LEU A 214 -3.25 -11.06 6.09
CA LEU A 214 -2.61 -9.89 5.50
C LEU A 214 -1.56 -9.30 6.45
N GLN A 215 -0.32 -9.28 6.00
CA GLN A 215 0.82 -8.79 6.77
C GLN A 215 1.32 -7.44 6.26
N THR A 216 1.25 -7.21 4.95
CA THR A 216 1.75 -5.99 4.31
C THR A 216 0.67 -5.36 3.44
N LEU A 217 0.28 -4.13 3.77
CA LEU A 217 -0.66 -3.33 2.99
C LEU A 217 0.01 -2.01 2.58
N LEU A 218 0.20 -1.83 1.27
CA LEU A 218 0.84 -0.63 0.70
C LEU A 218 -0.16 0.17 -0.12
N LEU A 219 -0.57 1.33 0.40
CA LEU A 219 -1.50 2.28 -0.23
C LEU A 219 -0.86 3.67 -0.43
N SER A 220 0.43 3.81 -0.16
CA SER A 220 1.18 5.06 -0.26
C SER A 220 1.13 5.67 -1.67
N ASP A 221 1.31 6.98 -1.74
CA ASP A 221 1.36 7.77 -2.99
C ASP A 221 0.14 7.53 -3.89
N ASN A 222 -1.03 7.91 -3.39
CA ASN A 222 -2.31 7.92 -4.09
C ASN A 222 -3.04 9.27 -3.80
N SER A 223 -4.34 9.35 -4.02
CA SER A 223 -5.17 10.51 -3.70
C SER A 223 -6.33 10.13 -2.77
N LEU A 224 -6.14 9.12 -1.90
CA LEU A 224 -7.19 8.59 -1.04
C LEU A 224 -7.52 9.57 0.10
N THR A 225 -8.82 9.74 0.37
CA THR A 225 -9.34 10.50 1.51
C THR A 225 -9.76 9.58 2.66
N GLU A 226 -10.29 8.41 2.33
CA GLU A 226 -10.64 7.33 3.27
C GLU A 226 -10.60 5.96 2.56
N VAL A 227 -10.77 4.88 3.32
CA VAL A 227 -11.00 3.54 2.77
C VAL A 227 -12.41 3.11 3.13
N ASP A 228 -13.29 3.10 2.13
CA ASP A 228 -14.71 2.82 2.32
C ASP A 228 -14.93 1.39 2.85
N GLY A 229 -15.79 1.27 3.85
CA GLY A 229 -16.09 -0.01 4.49
C GLY A 229 -14.98 -0.56 5.39
N LEU A 230 -13.97 0.27 5.72
CA LEU A 230 -13.04 0.01 6.81
C LEU A 230 -13.16 1.09 7.89
N ASP A 231 -13.70 0.69 9.04
CA ASP A 231 -13.68 1.50 10.27
C ASP A 231 -12.32 1.39 11.00
N GLY A 232 -11.42 0.53 10.53
CA GLY A 232 -10.06 0.37 11.02
C GLY A 232 -9.37 -0.88 10.48
N PHE A 233 -8.09 -1.05 10.84
CA PHE A 233 -7.28 -2.17 10.36
C PHE A 233 -7.38 -3.44 11.23
N ASP A 234 -8.28 -3.46 12.22
CA ASP A 234 -8.45 -4.56 13.19
C ASP A 234 -8.74 -5.92 12.58
N ARG A 235 -9.31 -5.93 11.37
CA ARG A 235 -9.63 -7.17 10.64
C ARG A 235 -8.39 -7.84 10.03
N PHE A 236 -7.26 -7.13 9.97
CA PHE A 236 -5.98 -7.65 9.50
C PHE A 236 -5.14 -8.03 10.72
N PHE A 237 -5.44 -9.19 11.30
CA PHE A 237 -4.87 -9.61 12.58
C PHE A 237 -3.34 -9.75 12.57
N ASP A 238 -2.77 -10.08 11.40
CA ASP A 238 -1.33 -10.30 11.20
C ASP A 238 -0.60 -9.08 10.62
N LEU A 239 -1.21 -7.88 10.62
CA LEU A 239 -0.66 -6.71 9.96
C LEU A 239 0.67 -6.25 10.58
N GLN A 240 1.75 -6.41 9.83
CA GLN A 240 3.12 -6.07 10.23
C GLN A 240 3.64 -4.80 9.57
N LYS A 241 3.15 -4.46 8.37
CA LYS A 241 3.60 -3.29 7.61
C LYS A 241 2.41 -2.59 6.95
N LEU A 242 2.32 -1.28 7.15
CA LEU A 242 1.28 -0.43 6.61
C LEU A 242 1.93 0.83 6.01
N GLU A 243 1.68 1.10 4.73
CA GLU A 243 2.12 2.34 4.09
C GLU A 243 0.92 3.16 3.61
N LEU A 244 0.80 4.39 4.13
CA LEU A 244 -0.32 5.30 3.88
C LEU A 244 0.15 6.70 3.43
N ALA A 245 1.44 7.04 3.52
CA ALA A 245 1.94 8.37 3.20
C ALA A 245 1.66 8.76 1.74
N GLY A 246 1.63 10.07 1.45
CA GLY A 246 1.41 10.53 0.08
C GLY A 246 -0.05 10.37 -0.40
N ASN A 247 -1.01 10.55 0.50
CA ASN A 247 -2.44 10.55 0.21
C ASN A 247 -3.08 11.84 0.73
N ARG A 248 -4.38 12.01 0.50
CA ARG A 248 -5.18 13.17 0.95
C ARG A 248 -6.13 12.80 2.08
N TRP A 249 -5.63 12.05 3.07
CA TRP A 249 -6.47 11.47 4.12
C TRP A 249 -7.30 12.51 4.86
N SER A 250 -8.55 12.16 5.18
CA SER A 250 -9.32 12.83 6.21
C SER A 250 -8.68 12.56 7.56
N CYS A 251 -8.32 13.62 8.30
CA CYS A 251 -7.72 13.45 9.63
C CYS A 251 -8.64 12.69 10.59
N GLY A 252 -9.96 12.86 10.48
CA GLY A 252 -10.94 12.14 11.29
C GLY A 252 -10.92 10.64 11.02
N TRP A 253 -10.97 10.26 9.73
CA TRP A 253 -10.90 8.85 9.32
C TRP A 253 -9.55 8.23 9.74
N LEU A 254 -8.44 8.89 9.42
CA LEU A 254 -7.09 8.38 9.69
C LEU A 254 -6.85 8.17 11.19
N GLN A 255 -7.35 9.08 12.04
CA GLN A 255 -7.26 8.94 13.48
C GLN A 255 -8.04 7.73 13.99
N HIS A 256 -9.24 7.49 13.45
CA HIS A 256 -10.06 6.34 13.82
C HIS A 256 -9.45 5.03 13.31
N ALA A 257 -9.03 5.00 12.04
CA ALA A 257 -8.52 3.79 11.41
C ALA A 257 -7.24 3.26 12.09
N LEU A 258 -6.39 4.17 12.58
CA LEU A 258 -5.16 3.84 13.30
C LEU A 258 -5.34 3.68 14.81
N GLU A 259 -6.52 3.92 15.37
CA GLU A 259 -6.78 3.96 16.81
C GLU A 259 -6.38 2.67 17.54
N LYS A 260 -6.61 1.54 16.88
CA LYS A 260 -6.39 0.20 17.42
C LYS A 260 -5.17 -0.51 16.84
N VAL A 261 -4.47 0.15 15.91
CA VAL A 261 -3.22 -0.37 15.34
C VAL A 261 -2.08 -0.05 16.29
N THR A 262 -1.37 -1.08 16.75
CA THR A 262 -0.17 -0.90 17.58
C THR A 262 1.01 -0.53 16.69
N ILE A 263 1.35 0.76 16.61
CA ILE A 263 2.42 1.26 15.73
C ILE A 263 3.79 1.10 16.40
N ARG A 264 4.78 0.55 15.68
CA ARG A 264 6.17 0.43 16.15
C ARG A 264 6.81 1.81 16.31
N GLN A 265 7.46 2.05 17.46
CA GLN A 265 8.18 3.30 17.71
C GLN A 265 9.64 3.25 17.26
N SER A 266 10.24 2.05 17.21
CA SER A 266 11.60 1.81 16.71
C SER A 266 11.64 0.62 15.73
N LEU A 267 12.60 0.65 14.80
CA LEU A 267 12.92 -0.47 13.89
C LEU A 267 13.43 -1.72 14.65
N THR A 268 13.82 -1.55 15.91
CA THR A 268 14.33 -2.62 16.79
C THR A 268 13.24 -3.37 17.54
N ASP A 269 12.00 -2.84 17.56
CA ASP A 269 10.90 -3.47 18.27
C ASP A 269 10.34 -4.62 17.43
N SER A 270 10.25 -5.82 17.99
CA SER A 270 9.71 -7.00 17.30
C SER A 270 8.19 -6.98 17.16
N ASP A 271 7.51 -6.17 17.99
CA ASP A 271 6.07 -6.22 18.20
C ASP A 271 5.41 -4.93 17.68
N GLY A 272 4.29 -5.08 16.94
CA GLY A 272 3.53 -3.98 16.34
C GLY A 272 3.63 -3.90 14.80
N THR A 273 2.99 -2.89 14.22
CA THR A 273 2.93 -2.61 12.78
C THR A 273 3.90 -1.47 12.43
N LEU A 274 4.75 -1.69 11.42
CA LEU A 274 5.60 -0.67 10.84
C LEU A 274 4.75 0.27 9.97
N LEU A 275 4.63 1.53 10.38
CA LEU A 275 3.95 2.59 9.65
C LEU A 275 4.98 3.51 8.98
N ASP A 276 4.74 3.87 7.72
CA ASP A 276 5.54 4.90 7.04
C ASP A 276 5.28 6.31 7.60
N LYS A 277 6.06 7.29 7.12
CA LYS A 277 5.91 8.70 7.53
C LYS A 277 5.94 9.57 6.29
N SER A 278 5.12 10.60 6.27
CA SER A 278 5.14 11.58 5.18
C SER A 278 6.41 12.44 5.26
N THR A 279 7.09 12.60 4.13
CA THR A 279 8.28 13.45 4.01
C THR A 279 7.90 14.93 4.11
N ASP A 280 8.68 15.72 4.84
CA ASP A 280 8.42 17.15 5.13
C ASP A 280 8.46 18.10 3.90
N GLY A 281 8.56 17.58 2.68
CA GLY A 281 8.68 18.36 1.44
C GLY A 281 7.46 18.34 0.50
N ALA A 282 6.46 17.50 0.76
CA ALA A 282 5.18 17.57 0.05
C ALA A 282 4.22 18.49 0.83
N ASP A 283 3.37 19.21 0.12
CA ASP A 283 2.35 20.15 0.63
C ASP A 283 1.40 19.44 1.62
N CYS A 284 1.89 19.23 2.84
CA CYS A 284 1.19 18.58 3.93
C CYS A 284 0.21 19.61 4.45
N SER A 285 -0.97 19.63 3.86
CA SER A 285 -2.03 20.58 4.19
C SER A 285 -2.47 20.40 5.64
N ILE A 286 -1.72 21.07 6.52
CA ILE A 286 -2.06 21.53 7.86
C ILE A 286 -1.87 20.50 9.01
N GLU A 287 -2.09 19.19 8.85
CA GLU A 287 -2.01 18.26 10.00
C GLU A 287 -1.35 16.89 9.74
N LYS A 288 -0.86 16.28 10.83
CA LYS A 288 -0.29 14.93 10.83
C LYS A 288 -0.90 14.05 11.92
N VAL A 289 -1.35 12.86 11.54
CA VAL A 289 -1.75 11.79 12.47
C VAL A 289 -0.72 10.68 12.38
N HIS A 290 -0.06 10.36 13.50
CA HIS A 290 1.03 9.38 13.58
C HIS A 290 2.17 9.59 12.56
N GLY A 291 2.38 10.83 12.09
CA GLY A 291 3.40 11.18 11.09
C GLY A 291 2.94 11.09 9.63
N ILE A 292 1.67 10.75 9.39
CA ILE A 292 1.03 10.75 8.07
C ILE A 292 0.26 12.06 7.89
N CYS A 293 0.46 12.73 6.75
CA CYS A 293 -0.25 13.95 6.40
C CYS A 293 -1.74 13.68 6.19
N CYS A 294 -2.57 14.58 6.69
CA CYS A 294 -4.02 14.56 6.52
C CYS A 294 -4.56 15.99 6.52
N SER A 295 -5.78 16.16 6.06
CA SER A 295 -6.51 17.43 6.11
C SER A 295 -7.91 17.23 6.64
N PHE A 296 -8.46 18.25 7.30
CA PHE A 296 -9.90 18.32 7.56
C PHE A 296 -10.60 18.87 6.32
N THR A 297 -11.14 18.00 5.48
CA THR A 297 -11.92 18.44 4.32
C THR A 297 -13.27 18.99 4.81
N THR A 298 -13.46 20.30 4.69
CA THR A 298 -14.78 20.84 4.36
C THR A 298 -14.87 20.77 2.84
N ASP A 299 -15.82 20.03 2.29
CA ASP A 299 -15.99 19.80 0.83
C ASP A 299 -16.36 21.08 0.05
N ALA A 300 -15.61 22.16 0.21
CA ALA A 300 -15.72 23.37 -0.58
C ALA A 300 -14.63 23.46 -1.67
N ASP A 301 -13.57 22.65 -1.60
CA ASP A 301 -12.38 22.81 -2.44
C ASP A 301 -12.20 21.72 -3.53
N ASP A 302 -13.12 20.75 -3.66
CA ASP A 302 -13.09 19.72 -4.73
C ASP A 302 -13.98 20.05 -5.95
N ILE A 303 -14.33 21.32 -6.14
CA ILE A 303 -14.85 21.85 -7.42
C ILE A 303 -13.82 22.81 -8.01
N ASP A 304 -12.63 22.34 -8.31
CA ASP A 304 -11.77 23.05 -9.26
C ASP A 304 -11.00 22.03 -10.10
N GLY A 305 -11.66 21.64 -11.19
CA GLY A 305 -11.18 20.67 -12.15
C GLY A 305 -11.86 20.78 -13.50
N ASP A 306 -12.18 21.99 -13.98
CA ASP A 306 -12.13 22.26 -15.43
C ASP A 306 -12.04 23.76 -15.74
N ASN A 307 -11.13 24.11 -16.65
CA ASN A 307 -10.93 25.45 -17.17
C ASN A 307 -12.04 25.74 -18.19
N GLY A 308 -13.21 26.12 -17.70
CA GLY A 308 -14.36 26.49 -18.52
C GLY A 308 -15.21 27.53 -17.81
N SER A 309 -15.17 28.76 -18.31
CA SER A 309 -15.88 29.93 -17.79
C SER A 309 -17.39 29.69 -17.57
N VAL A 310 -17.80 29.32 -16.36
CA VAL A 310 -19.14 29.54 -15.86
C VAL A 310 -19.03 29.84 -14.37
N ALA A 311 -19.36 31.07 -13.98
CA ALA A 311 -19.55 31.45 -12.59
C ALA A 311 -20.63 30.56 -11.97
N SER A 312 -20.25 29.66 -11.07
CA SER A 312 -21.19 28.81 -10.33
C SER A 312 -21.64 29.55 -9.06
N THR A 313 -22.79 30.20 -9.17
CA THR A 313 -23.58 30.64 -8.02
C THR A 313 -24.12 29.41 -7.30
N ALA A 314 -23.67 29.16 -6.07
CA ALA A 314 -24.46 28.39 -5.11
C ALA A 314 -25.87 29.00 -4.99
N PRO A 315 -26.92 28.22 -4.63
CA PRO A 315 -28.25 28.77 -4.46
C PRO A 315 -28.20 29.95 -3.46
N ASP A 316 -28.67 31.13 -3.89
CA ASP A 316 -28.68 32.39 -3.13
C ASP A 316 -29.44 32.32 -1.79
N THR A 317 -30.02 31.17 -1.44
CA THR A 317 -30.78 30.90 -0.21
C THR A 317 -29.96 30.32 0.94
N ILE A 318 -28.82 29.64 0.69
CA ILE A 318 -28.04 28.96 1.76
C ILE A 318 -26.76 29.72 2.13
N LYS A 319 -26.20 30.47 1.19
CA LYS A 319 -25.01 31.32 1.37
C LYS A 319 -25.09 32.30 2.55
N PRO A 320 -26.19 33.04 2.78
CA PRO A 320 -26.26 33.97 3.91
C PRO A 320 -26.35 33.27 5.29
N VAL A 321 -26.81 32.02 5.34
CA VAL A 321 -26.86 31.23 6.59
C VAL A 321 -25.46 30.71 6.93
N VAL A 322 -24.74 30.15 5.95
CA VAL A 322 -23.37 29.67 6.15
C VAL A 322 -22.43 30.84 6.48
N ASP A 323 -22.53 31.97 5.78
CA ASP A 323 -21.73 33.17 6.01
C ASP A 323 -22.01 33.82 7.38
N ALA A 324 -23.22 33.66 7.93
CA ALA A 324 -23.57 34.14 9.26
C ALA A 324 -23.03 33.25 10.39
N PHE A 325 -22.93 31.93 10.16
CA PHE A 325 -22.47 30.97 11.16
C PHE A 325 -20.96 30.73 11.14
N LEU A 326 -20.29 30.91 10.00
CA LEU A 326 -18.84 30.70 9.84
C LEU A 326 -17.98 31.54 10.80
N PRO A 327 -18.28 32.83 11.07
CA PRO A 327 -17.53 33.63 12.04
C PRO A 327 -17.71 33.12 13.48
N VAL A 328 -18.89 32.61 13.81
CA VAL A 328 -19.20 32.05 15.15
C VAL A 328 -18.50 30.72 15.33
N LEU A 329 -18.51 29.86 14.31
CA LEU A 329 -17.77 28.59 14.29
C LEU A 329 -16.26 28.81 14.40
N ASN A 330 -15.71 29.78 13.68
CA ASN A 330 -14.29 30.12 13.78
C ASN A 330 -13.91 30.64 15.17
N ARG A 331 -14.74 31.47 15.81
CA ARG A 331 -14.51 31.90 17.21
C ARG A 331 -14.59 30.75 18.20
N VAL A 332 -15.54 29.83 18.03
CA VAL A 332 -15.65 28.64 18.88
C VAL A 332 -14.45 27.72 18.69
N ARG A 333 -13.98 27.55 17.44
CA ARG A 333 -12.77 26.77 17.12
C ARG A 333 -11.52 27.40 17.74
N GLU A 334 -11.32 28.71 17.60
CA GLU A 334 -10.22 29.43 18.23
C GLU A 334 -10.29 29.35 19.76
N ALA A 335 -11.48 29.45 20.35
CA ALA A 335 -11.66 29.31 21.80
C ALA A 335 -11.33 27.89 22.28
N ILE A 336 -11.69 26.85 21.52
CA ILE A 336 -11.35 25.46 21.82
C ILE A 336 -9.83 25.27 21.73
N VAL A 337 -9.17 25.76 20.68
CA VAL A 337 -7.71 25.67 20.51
C VAL A 337 -6.98 26.39 21.66
N GLN A 338 -7.43 27.59 22.05
CA GLN A 338 -6.86 28.30 23.18
C GLN A 338 -7.09 27.56 24.51
N LEU A 339 -8.24 26.92 24.68
CA LEU A 339 -8.54 26.14 25.88
C LEU A 339 -7.68 24.88 25.94
N ASP A 340 -7.50 24.18 24.81
CA ASP A 340 -6.59 23.03 24.69
C ASP A 340 -5.12 23.43 24.95
N GLN A 341 -4.66 24.55 24.42
CA GLN A 341 -3.31 25.08 24.69
C GLN A 341 -3.11 25.41 26.17
N ARG A 342 -4.11 26.02 26.83
CA ARG A 342 -4.07 26.29 28.28
C ARG A 342 -4.08 25.02 29.10
N HIS A 343 -4.88 24.03 28.71
CA HIS A 343 -4.93 22.73 29.37
C HIS A 343 -3.60 21.97 29.22
N GLU A 344 -3.00 21.97 28.04
CA GLU A 344 -1.70 21.32 27.82
C GLU A 344 -0.58 22.06 28.57
N ALA A 345 -0.57 23.39 28.57
CA ALA A 345 0.39 24.17 29.36
C ALA A 345 0.25 23.91 30.86
N ALA A 346 -0.98 23.80 31.38
CA ALA A 346 -1.23 23.43 32.77
C ALA A 346 -0.75 22.00 33.07
N ARG A 347 -0.95 21.06 32.15
CA ARG A 347 -0.50 19.66 32.27
C ARG A 347 1.02 19.57 32.27
N VAL A 348 1.70 20.30 31.39
CA VAL A 348 3.17 20.38 31.34
C VAL A 348 3.72 21.00 32.61
N ALA A 349 3.15 22.12 33.08
CA ALA A 349 3.56 22.77 34.32
C ALA A 349 3.39 21.85 35.54
N GLN A 350 2.28 21.09 35.59
CA GLN A 350 2.04 20.11 36.64
C GLN A 350 3.03 18.94 36.58
N SER A 351 3.37 18.46 35.37
CA SER A 351 4.37 17.42 35.15
C SER A 351 5.78 17.89 35.55
N GLU A 352 6.16 19.12 35.23
CA GLU A 352 7.44 19.70 35.65
C GLU A 352 7.53 19.89 37.17
N LEU A 353 6.42 20.30 37.81
CA LEU A 353 6.36 20.43 39.27
C LEU A 353 6.52 19.06 39.95
N LEU A 354 5.82 18.04 39.44
CA LEU A 354 5.94 16.66 39.92
C LEU A 354 7.36 16.12 39.72
N LYS A 355 7.99 16.40 38.58
CA LYS A 355 9.38 16.02 38.30
C LYS A 355 10.35 16.69 39.28
N LYS A 356 10.24 18.00 39.50
CA LYS A 356 11.05 18.73 40.49
C LYS A 356 10.88 18.18 41.91
N LEU A 357 9.64 17.84 42.28
CA LEU A 357 9.35 17.25 43.58
C LEU A 357 9.98 15.85 43.72
N ASN A 358 9.91 15.03 42.67
CA ASN A 358 10.54 13.72 42.61
C ASN A 358 12.06 13.83 42.73
N ASP A 359 12.69 14.71 41.95
CA ASP A 359 14.15 14.94 41.99
C ASP A 359 14.61 15.41 43.38
N THR A 360 13.83 16.29 44.01
CA THR A 360 14.11 16.78 45.39
C THR A 360 13.98 15.65 46.42
N LEU A 361 12.95 14.81 46.29
CA LEU A 361 12.74 13.66 47.17
C LEU A 361 13.86 12.64 47.01
N GLN A 362 14.25 12.34 45.78
CA GLN A 362 15.30 11.38 45.46
C GLN A 362 16.66 11.84 46.01
N HIS A 363 17.01 13.11 45.84
CA HIS A 363 18.20 13.68 46.45
C HIS A 363 18.18 13.56 47.99
N ARG A 364 17.04 13.86 48.64
CA ARG A 364 16.94 13.70 50.10
C ARG A 364 17.08 12.25 50.53
N VAL A 365 16.51 11.31 49.77
CA VAL A 365 16.65 9.88 50.05
C VAL A 365 18.13 9.48 49.96
N GLU A 366 18.85 9.89 48.92
CA GLU A 366 20.29 9.64 48.77
C GLU A 366 21.12 10.24 49.92
N GLU A 367 20.80 11.47 50.34
CA GLU A 367 21.45 12.14 51.46
C GLU A 367 21.22 11.38 52.79
N TYR A 368 19.98 10.93 53.04
CA TYR A 368 19.68 10.11 54.21
C TYR A 368 20.33 8.73 54.15
N THR A 369 20.37 8.09 52.99
CA THR A 369 21.04 6.78 52.81
C THR A 369 22.52 6.91 53.12
N LYS A 370 23.18 7.94 52.58
CA LYS A 370 24.60 8.20 52.86
C LYS A 370 24.86 8.52 54.34
N PHE A 371 24.01 9.33 54.97
CA PHE A 371 24.08 9.58 56.42
C PHE A 371 23.92 8.30 57.25
N LEU A 372 23.07 7.37 56.83
CA LEU A 372 22.87 6.09 57.51
C LEU A 372 24.07 5.15 57.31
N GLU A 373 24.62 5.08 56.10
CA GLU A 373 25.86 4.32 55.80
C GLU A 373 27.04 4.83 56.63
N GLU A 374 27.14 6.15 56.85
CA GLU A 374 28.17 6.78 57.71
C GLU A 374 27.96 6.51 59.21
N GLN A 375 26.77 6.05 59.64
CA GLN A 375 26.43 5.77 61.04
C GLN A 375 26.39 4.26 61.37
N GLU A 376 26.51 3.37 60.39
CA GLU A 376 26.48 1.91 60.59
C GLU A 376 27.67 1.39 61.42
N ASP A 377 28.74 2.17 61.60
CA ASP A 377 29.86 1.81 62.47
C ASP A 377 29.59 2.02 63.98
N GLU A 378 28.50 2.71 64.37
CA GLU A 378 28.16 2.91 65.79
C GLU A 378 26.65 2.80 66.09
N SER A 379 26.23 1.63 66.59
CA SER A 379 25.00 1.37 67.38
C SER A 379 23.81 0.67 66.70
N GLU A 380 23.29 -0.32 67.42
CA GLU A 380 22.05 -1.09 67.19
C GLU A 380 20.79 -0.23 66.95
N ARG A 381 20.79 1.04 67.38
CA ARG A 381 19.70 2.00 67.11
C ARG A 381 19.66 2.48 65.66
N ALA A 382 20.80 2.55 64.97
CA ALA A 382 20.91 2.97 63.57
C ALA A 382 20.20 1.98 62.64
N HIS A 383 20.32 0.68 62.90
CA HIS A 383 19.67 -0.38 62.13
C HIS A 383 18.14 -0.32 62.20
N VAL A 384 17.57 -0.06 63.38
CA VAL A 384 16.11 0.08 63.55
C VAL A 384 15.60 1.33 62.83
N GLN A 385 16.38 2.41 62.86
CA GLN A 385 16.04 3.66 62.17
C GLN A 385 16.09 3.48 60.64
N ALA A 386 17.14 2.83 60.13
CA ALA A 386 17.32 2.52 58.71
C ALA A 386 16.21 1.63 58.15
N ALA A 387 15.84 0.55 58.87
CA ALA A 387 14.73 -0.32 58.49
C ALA A 387 13.39 0.44 58.39
N ARG A 388 13.16 1.42 59.28
CA ARG A 388 11.94 2.25 59.28
C ARG A 388 11.92 3.25 58.13
N VAL A 389 13.09 3.72 57.69
CA VAL A 389 13.24 4.59 56.51
C VAL A 389 13.00 3.79 55.23
N LEU A 390 13.63 2.63 55.08
CA LEU A 390 13.41 1.70 53.96
C LEU A 390 11.93 1.32 53.80
N GLN A 391 11.23 1.05 54.91
CA GLN A 391 9.80 0.77 54.88
C GLN A 391 8.97 1.96 54.33
N LYS A 392 9.36 3.20 54.66
CA LYS A 392 8.69 4.41 54.16
C LYS A 392 8.99 4.65 52.68
N VAL A 393 10.23 4.38 52.22
CA VAL A 393 10.62 4.46 50.81
C VAL A 393 9.79 3.48 49.97
N ASN A 394 9.72 2.21 50.37
CA ASN A 394 8.91 1.20 49.66
C ASN A 394 7.42 1.58 49.61
N LYS A 395 6.89 2.23 50.66
CA LYS A 395 5.51 2.72 50.68
C LYS A 395 5.29 3.90 49.73
N LEU A 396 6.30 4.77 49.57
CA LEU A 396 6.28 5.87 48.61
C LEU A 396 6.33 5.35 47.17
N GLU A 397 7.22 4.41 46.87
CA GLU A 397 7.31 3.79 45.54
C GLU A 397 5.99 3.13 45.13
N GLY A 398 5.33 2.44 46.06
CA GLY A 398 4.01 1.87 45.82
C GLY A 398 2.90 2.91 45.62
N ALA A 399 3.06 4.14 46.14
CA ALA A 399 2.15 5.25 45.87
C ALA A 399 2.41 5.88 44.49
N VAL A 400 3.69 6.03 44.10
CA VAL A 400 4.09 6.52 42.77
C VAL A 400 3.55 5.59 41.67
N LYS A 401 3.73 4.27 41.80
CA LYS A 401 3.18 3.31 40.82
C LYS A 401 1.66 3.39 40.67
N ARG A 402 0.93 3.70 41.74
CA ARG A 402 -0.53 3.89 41.69
C ARG A 402 -0.90 5.20 41.00
N MET A 403 -0.20 6.29 41.30
CA MET A 403 -0.38 7.56 40.61
C MET A 403 -0.08 7.46 39.11
N ASP A 404 0.97 6.75 38.71
CA ASP A 404 1.29 6.53 37.29
C ASP A 404 0.14 5.79 36.59
N SER A 405 -0.41 4.74 37.23
CA SER A 405 -1.55 4.00 36.69
C SER A 405 -2.83 4.84 36.58
N GLU A 406 -3.08 5.73 37.55
CA GLU A 406 -4.23 6.64 37.50
C GLU A 406 -4.05 7.73 36.43
N THR A 407 -2.84 8.22 36.23
CA THR A 407 -2.51 9.22 35.19
C THR A 407 -2.71 8.66 33.78
N GLU A 408 -2.36 7.38 33.57
CA GLU A 408 -2.65 6.65 32.33
C GLU A 408 -4.16 6.59 32.06
N THR A 409 -4.98 6.27 33.08
CA THR A 409 -6.44 6.19 32.93
C THR A 409 -7.10 7.55 32.66
N VAL A 410 -6.57 8.65 33.22
CA VAL A 410 -7.05 10.00 32.93
C VAL A 410 -6.72 10.39 31.48
N ARG A 411 -5.51 10.09 31.00
CA ARG A 411 -5.10 10.33 29.61
C ARG A 411 -5.97 9.57 28.60
N MET A 412 -6.32 8.32 28.91
CA MET A 412 -7.22 7.50 28.10
C MET A 412 -8.64 8.10 28.05
N LYS A 413 -9.19 8.55 29.18
CA LYS A 413 -10.51 9.20 29.24
C LYS A 413 -10.55 10.56 28.52
N GLU A 414 -9.47 11.33 28.57
CA GLU A 414 -9.36 12.61 27.85
C GLU A 414 -9.29 12.38 26.33
N GLN A 415 -8.55 11.36 25.88
CA GLN A 415 -8.55 10.94 24.47
C GLN A 415 -9.92 10.45 24.02
N GLU A 416 -10.60 9.65 24.83
CA GLU A 416 -11.95 9.15 24.53
C GLU A 416 -12.98 10.29 24.45
N ARG A 417 -12.88 11.31 25.31
CA ARG A 417 -13.69 12.53 25.24
C ARG A 417 -13.42 13.34 23.97
N LYS A 418 -12.14 13.48 23.56
CA LYS A 418 -11.77 14.15 22.30
C LYS A 418 -12.28 13.36 21.08
N ARG A 419 -12.21 12.02 21.12
CA ARG A 419 -12.77 11.11 20.09
C ARG A 419 -14.27 11.30 19.94
N LEU A 420 -15.02 11.27 21.04
CA LEU A 420 -16.48 11.48 21.04
C LEU A 420 -16.86 12.86 20.50
N LEU A 421 -16.13 13.91 20.88
CA LEU A 421 -16.39 15.27 20.40
C LEU A 421 -16.15 15.38 18.88
N HIS A 422 -15.09 14.76 18.38
CA HIS A 422 -14.74 14.79 16.96
C HIS A 422 -15.70 13.95 16.11
N PHE A 423 -16.06 12.76 16.58
CA PHE A 423 -17.11 11.92 15.97
C PHE A 423 -18.46 12.64 15.90
N MET A 424 -18.85 13.37 16.95
CA MET A 424 -20.08 14.15 16.94
C MET A 424 -20.07 15.28 15.91
N VAL A 425 -18.92 15.93 15.70
CA VAL A 425 -18.76 16.96 14.66
C VAL A 425 -18.86 16.34 13.27
N ASP A 426 -18.22 15.19 13.06
CA ASP A 426 -18.23 14.51 11.78
C ASP A 426 -19.60 13.92 11.42
N MET A 427 -20.26 13.25 12.37
CA MET A 427 -21.63 12.76 12.21
C MET A 427 -22.60 13.92 11.92
N LYS A 428 -22.43 15.07 12.59
CA LYS A 428 -23.23 16.27 12.31
C LYS A 428 -23.00 16.75 10.88
N ASN A 429 -21.75 16.77 10.41
CA ASN A 429 -21.43 17.17 9.03
C ASN A 429 -22.00 16.17 8.01
N LYS A 430 -21.96 14.87 8.29
CA LYS A 430 -22.52 13.82 7.45
C LYS A 430 -24.05 13.88 7.37
N LEU A 431 -24.73 14.12 8.49
CA LEU A 431 -26.18 14.34 8.53
C LEU A 431 -26.58 15.63 7.81
N LEU A 432 -25.76 16.68 7.91
CA LEU A 432 -25.98 17.92 7.17
C LEU A 432 -25.88 17.71 5.66
N ARG A 433 -24.92 16.90 5.19
CA ARG A 433 -24.80 16.50 3.77
C ARG A 433 -26.02 15.74 3.29
N GLN A 434 -26.46 14.73 4.04
CA GLN A 434 -27.66 13.94 3.71
C GLN A 434 -28.92 14.80 3.66
N ALA A 435 -29.05 15.79 4.55
CA ALA A 435 -30.17 16.72 4.54
C ALA A 435 -30.15 17.64 3.30
N ILE A 436 -28.97 18.12 2.89
CA ILE A 436 -28.80 18.94 1.69
C ILE A 436 -29.12 18.14 0.41
N GLU A 437 -28.65 16.90 0.32
CA GLU A 437 -28.96 16.02 -0.80
C GLU A 437 -30.46 15.71 -0.88
N ALA A 438 -31.09 15.39 0.25
CA ALA A 438 -32.53 15.12 0.32
C ALA A 438 -33.37 16.33 -0.12
N ASP A 439 -32.95 17.55 0.25
CA ASP A 439 -33.63 18.78 -0.16
C ASP A 439 -33.43 19.05 -1.67
N SER A 440 -32.24 18.79 -2.21
CA SER A 440 -32.00 18.90 -3.66
C SER A 440 -32.84 17.90 -4.48
N LEU A 441 -33.00 16.68 -3.98
CA LEU A 441 -33.81 15.63 -4.61
C LEU A 441 -35.29 15.98 -4.52
N TRP A 442 -35.73 16.59 -3.42
CA TRP A 442 -37.10 17.07 -3.25
C TRP A 442 -37.44 18.22 -4.20
N VAL A 443 -36.50 19.17 -4.39
CA VAL A 443 -36.63 20.27 -5.35
C VAL A 443 -36.70 19.74 -6.79
N GLN A 444 -35.85 18.77 -7.16
CA GLN A 444 -35.92 18.12 -8.47
C GLN A 444 -37.25 17.38 -8.69
N ALA A 445 -37.67 16.57 -7.72
CA ALA A 445 -38.93 15.83 -7.82
C ALA A 445 -40.16 16.76 -7.97
N ASN A 446 -40.15 17.91 -7.30
CA ASN A 446 -41.21 18.91 -7.47
C ASN A 446 -41.14 19.66 -8.80
N ALA A 447 -39.94 19.94 -9.33
CA ALA A 447 -39.78 20.53 -10.65
C ALA A 447 -40.32 19.59 -11.76
N GLU A 448 -40.01 18.29 -11.67
CA GLU A 448 -40.52 17.27 -12.60
C GLU A 448 -42.05 17.10 -12.51
N LYS A 449 -42.61 17.20 -11.31
CA LYS A 449 -44.06 17.12 -11.08
C LYS A 449 -44.81 18.32 -11.69
N ILE A 450 -44.20 19.50 -11.69
CA ILE A 450 -44.75 20.71 -12.34
C ILE A 450 -44.68 20.56 -13.87
N ASP A 451 -43.61 19.98 -14.40
CA ASP A 451 -43.44 19.76 -15.84
C ASP A 451 -44.41 18.69 -16.39
N TYR A 452 -44.69 17.65 -15.60
CA TYR A 452 -45.73 16.66 -15.91
C TYR A 452 -47.15 17.24 -15.88
N ALA A 453 -47.42 18.21 -15.01
CA ALA A 453 -48.73 18.88 -14.93
C ALA A 453 -48.97 19.92 -16.03
N ARG A 454 -47.92 20.32 -16.78
CA ARG A 454 -48.00 21.24 -17.93
C ARG A 454 -48.12 20.54 -19.28
N ARG A 455 -47.77 19.25 -19.35
CA ARG A 455 -48.03 18.38 -20.51
C ARG A 455 -49.42 17.79 -20.40
#